data_AF-A0A2M7MVP1-F1
#
_entry.id   AF-A0A2M7MVP1-F1
#
_cell.length_a   1.000
_cell.length_b   1.000
_cell.length_c   1.000
_cell.angle_alpha   90.00
_cell.angle_beta   90.00
_cell.angle_gamma   90.00
#
_symmetry.space_group_name_H-M   'P 1'
#
loop_
_entity.id
_entity.type
_entity.pdbx_description
1 polymer ?
#
loop_
_entity_poly.entity_id
_entity_poly.type
_entity_poly.pdbx_seq_one_letter_code
_entity_poly.pdbx_strand_id
1 'polypeptide(L)'
;MSALTKEQTEALIAEVLEVYPEKAQKERAKHLAVNDQSITQSKNCITSNRKSLPGVMTVRGCAYAGSYGVVWSPVKDLIHISHGPVGCGQYSR
;
A
#
# COMPACT_ATOMS: atom_id res chain seq x y z
N MET A 1 7.57 -9.12 23.09
CA MET A 1 6.17 -8.74 22.81
C MET A 1 5.36 -10.02 22.74
N SER A 2 4.28 -10.16 23.51
CA SER A 2 3.41 -11.34 23.41
C SER A 2 2.69 -11.33 22.06
N ALA A 3 2.61 -12.49 21.39
CA ALA A 3 1.80 -12.61 20.19
C ALA A 3 0.32 -12.45 20.56
N LEU A 4 -0.40 -11.59 19.83
CA LEU A 4 -1.86 -11.48 19.93
C LEU A 4 -2.51 -12.77 19.39
N THR A 5 -3.65 -13.18 19.95
CA THR A 5 -4.46 -14.24 19.34
C THR A 5 -5.14 -13.74 18.07
N LYS A 6 -5.72 -14.67 17.29
CA LYS A 6 -6.46 -14.32 16.07
C LYS A 6 -7.63 -13.39 16.40
N GLU A 7 -8.40 -13.73 17.44
CA GLU A 7 -9.58 -12.99 17.89
C GLU A 7 -9.18 -11.58 18.38
N GLN A 8 -8.07 -11.47 19.11
CA GLN A 8 -7.55 -10.17 19.56
C GLN A 8 -7.11 -9.30 18.37
N THR A 9 -6.54 -9.91 17.34
CA THR A 9 -6.12 -9.18 16.12
C THR A 9 -7.33 -8.75 15.29
N GLU A 10 -8.37 -9.58 15.18
CA GLU A 10 -9.64 -9.23 14.53
C GLU A 10 -10.35 -8.09 15.25
N ALA A 11 -10.39 -8.12 16.59
CA ALA A 11 -10.94 -7.04 17.41
C ALA A 11 -10.16 -5.73 17.22
N LEU A 12 -8.82 -5.80 17.20
CA LEU A 12 -7.98 -4.63 16.94
C LEU A 12 -8.23 -4.03 15.54
N ILE A 13 -8.39 -4.86 14.51
CA ILE A 13 -8.73 -4.39 13.16
C ILE A 13 -10.08 -3.65 13.18
N ALA A 14 -11.08 -4.20 13.88
CA ALA A 14 -12.39 -3.57 13.99
C ALA A 14 -12.31 -2.20 14.68
N GLU A 15 -11.62 -2.11 15.83
CA GLU A 15 -11.41 -0.87 16.60
C GLU A 15 -10.73 0.21 15.74
N VAL A 16 -9.64 -0.12 15.05
CA VAL A 16 -8.91 0.83 14.19
C VAL A 16 -9.79 1.34 13.04
N LEU A 17 -10.74 0.54 12.56
CA LEU A 17 -11.61 0.91 11.47
C LEU A 17 -12.76 1.85 11.88
N GLU A 18 -13.07 1.99 13.17
CA GLU A 18 -14.18 2.83 13.67
C GLU A 18 -14.00 4.32 13.36
N VAL A 19 -12.76 4.80 13.22
CA VAL A 19 -12.47 6.21 12.91
C VAL A 19 -12.83 6.59 11.46
N TYR A 20 -12.99 5.60 10.57
CA TYR A 20 -13.23 5.87 9.16
C TYR A 20 -14.71 6.15 8.87
N PRO A 21 -15.01 7.09 7.95
CA PRO A 21 -16.35 7.20 7.38
C PRO A 21 -16.79 5.90 6.71
N GLU A 22 -18.10 5.62 6.71
CA GLU A 22 -18.68 4.34 6.27
C GLU A 22 -18.11 3.80 4.96
N LYS A 23 -17.96 4.65 3.93
CA LYS A 23 -17.39 4.26 2.64
C LYS A 23 -15.92 3.83 2.77
N ALA A 24 -15.11 4.59 3.50
CA ALA A 24 -13.71 4.29 3.71
C ALA A 24 -13.54 3.04 4.59
N GLN A 25 -14.37 2.90 5.63
CA GLN A 25 -14.39 1.74 6.52
C GLN A 25 -14.64 0.44 5.74
N LYS A 26 -15.72 0.38 4.93
CA LYS A 26 -16.06 -0.78 4.09
C LYS A 26 -14.96 -1.15 3.11
N GLU A 27 -14.28 -0.15 2.52
CA GLU A 27 -13.18 -0.40 1.60
C GLU A 27 -11.90 -0.83 2.31
N ARG A 28 -11.56 -0.24 3.47
CA ARG A 28 -10.36 -0.60 4.25
C ARG A 28 -10.47 -1.99 4.87
N ALA A 29 -11.66 -2.42 5.29
CA ALA A 29 -11.91 -3.76 5.83
C ALA A 29 -11.45 -4.86 4.86
N LYS A 30 -11.57 -4.66 3.55
CA LYS A 30 -11.13 -5.62 2.52
C LYS A 30 -9.60 -5.75 2.42
N HIS A 31 -8.85 -4.81 2.98
CA HIS A 31 -7.39 -4.71 2.86
C HIS A 31 -6.67 -5.04 4.19
N LEU A 32 -7.39 -5.53 5.19
CA LEU A 32 -6.87 -5.98 6.48
C LEU A 32 -7.40 -7.39 6.74
N ALA A 33 -6.51 -8.32 7.08
CA ALA A 33 -6.87 -9.70 7.39
C ALA A 33 -5.88 -10.28 8.38
N VAL A 34 -6.35 -11.18 9.24
CA VAL A 34 -5.45 -12.00 10.07
C VAL A 34 -4.94 -13.15 9.23
N ASN A 35 -3.63 -13.35 9.24
CA ASN A 35 -3.00 -14.38 8.42
C ASN A 35 -3.44 -15.78 8.85
N ASP A 36 -3.80 -16.60 7.88
CA ASP A 36 -4.09 -18.02 8.05
C ASP A 36 -3.24 -18.80 7.03
N GLN A 37 -2.26 -19.54 7.54
CA GLN A 37 -1.30 -20.27 6.71
C GLN A 37 -1.93 -21.44 5.95
N SER A 38 -3.14 -21.85 6.31
CA SER A 38 -3.89 -22.87 5.55
C SER A 38 -4.48 -22.32 4.24
N ILE A 39 -4.61 -20.99 4.11
CA ILE A 39 -5.17 -20.35 2.92
C ILE A 39 -4.12 -20.28 1.82
N THR A 40 -4.35 -21.02 0.74
CA THR A 40 -3.48 -21.04 -0.46
C THR A 40 -3.83 -19.97 -1.49
N GLN A 41 -5.06 -19.44 -1.45
CA GLN A 41 -5.55 -18.41 -2.36
C GLN A 41 -5.86 -17.11 -1.63
N SER A 42 -4.91 -16.16 -1.64
CA SER A 42 -5.02 -14.87 -0.94
C SER A 42 -6.22 -14.02 -1.36
N LYS A 43 -6.72 -14.18 -2.60
CA LYS A 43 -7.94 -13.51 -3.07
C LYS A 43 -9.17 -13.80 -2.22
N ASN A 44 -9.16 -14.89 -1.45
CA ASN A 44 -10.25 -15.29 -0.57
C ASN A 44 -10.18 -14.60 0.81
N CYS A 45 -9.05 -13.99 1.18
CA CYS A 45 -8.85 -13.36 2.48
C CYS A 45 -8.51 -11.87 2.41
N ILE A 46 -7.86 -11.39 1.35
CA ILE A 46 -7.42 -9.99 1.24
C ILE A 46 -7.52 -9.47 -0.19
N THR A 47 -7.96 -8.22 -0.32
CA THR A 47 -7.97 -7.47 -1.58
C THR A 47 -6.72 -6.62 -1.70
N SER A 48 -6.11 -6.58 -2.88
CA SER A 48 -4.92 -5.77 -3.18
C SER A 48 -5.01 -5.13 -4.56
N ASN A 49 -4.03 -4.29 -4.91
CA ASN A 49 -3.94 -3.59 -6.20
C ASN A 49 -5.21 -2.78 -6.58
N ARG A 50 -5.82 -2.11 -5.61
CA ARG A 50 -6.91 -1.14 -5.81
C ARG A 50 -6.43 0.29 -5.56
N LYS A 51 -7.19 1.28 -6.03
CA LYS A 51 -6.89 2.71 -5.80
C LYS A 51 -6.84 3.00 -4.30
N SER A 52 -5.88 3.82 -3.87
CA SER A 52 -5.83 4.29 -2.48
C SER A 52 -7.04 5.18 -2.19
N LEU A 53 -7.52 5.16 -0.95
CA LEU A 53 -8.57 6.07 -0.51
C LEU A 53 -8.02 7.50 -0.43
N PRO A 54 -8.81 8.53 -0.80
CA PRO A 54 -8.40 9.92 -0.62
C PRO A 54 -8.22 10.27 0.87
N GLY A 55 -7.20 11.05 1.19
CA GLY A 55 -7.02 11.64 2.52
C GLY A 55 -6.54 10.70 3.64
N VAL A 56 -6.24 9.42 3.36
CA VAL A 56 -5.82 8.45 4.39
C VAL A 56 -4.29 8.30 4.54
N MET A 57 -3.52 9.26 4.00
CA MET A 57 -2.05 9.28 4.10
C MET A 57 -1.41 7.96 3.61
N THR A 58 -1.72 7.56 2.38
CA THR A 58 -1.17 6.32 1.79
C THR A 58 0.35 6.41 1.64
N VAL A 59 1.05 5.32 1.93
CA VAL A 59 2.51 5.20 1.77
C VAL A 59 2.95 4.85 0.33
N ARG A 60 2.03 4.90 -0.64
CA ARG A 60 2.36 4.59 -2.05
C ARG A 60 3.02 5.78 -2.74
N GLY A 61 3.95 5.47 -3.64
CA GLY A 61 4.44 6.41 -4.66
C GLY A 61 3.55 6.44 -5.92
N CYS A 62 4.15 6.80 -7.05
CA CYS A 62 3.49 6.87 -8.35
C CYS A 62 4.21 6.03 -9.42
N ALA A 63 3.62 5.91 -10.61
CA ALA A 63 4.19 5.13 -11.71
C ALA A 63 5.57 5.66 -12.17
N TYR A 64 5.82 6.97 -12.08
CA TYR A 64 7.15 7.55 -12.34
C TYR A 64 8.20 6.98 -11.39
N ALA A 65 7.92 6.92 -10.08
CA ALA A 65 8.85 6.36 -9.10
C ALA A 65 9.17 4.88 -9.41
N GLY A 66 8.16 4.09 -9.81
CA GLY A 66 8.35 2.69 -10.17
C GLY A 66 9.13 2.48 -11.48
N SER A 67 8.91 3.33 -12.49
CA SER A 67 9.61 3.24 -13.77
C SER A 67 11.01 3.84 -13.68
N TYR A 68 11.09 5.16 -13.45
CA TYR A 68 12.33 5.91 -13.43
C TYR A 68 13.17 5.53 -12.21
N GLY A 69 12.65 5.72 -10.99
CA GLY A 69 13.43 5.59 -9.76
C GLY A 69 13.87 4.17 -9.40
N VAL A 70 13.12 3.14 -9.86
CA VAL A 70 13.41 1.74 -9.51
C VAL A 70 14.02 0.96 -10.68
N VAL A 71 13.40 0.99 -11.86
CA VAL A 71 13.80 0.09 -12.98
C VAL A 71 14.83 0.73 -13.90
N TRP A 72 14.59 1.96 -14.37
CA TRP A 72 15.43 2.60 -15.37
C TRP A 72 16.68 3.25 -14.78
N SER A 73 16.55 3.99 -13.68
CA SER A 73 17.66 4.74 -13.06
C SER A 73 18.91 3.90 -12.75
N PRO A 74 18.84 2.61 -12.37
CA PRO A 74 20.03 1.79 -12.14
C PRO A 74 20.83 1.42 -13.40
N VAL A 75 20.29 1.63 -14.60
CA VAL A 75 21.03 1.40 -15.85
C VAL A 75 22.08 2.51 -16.02
N LYS A 76 23.32 2.18 -15.66
CA LYS A 76 24.43 3.12 -15.40
C LYS A 76 25.01 3.83 -16.63
N ASP A 77 24.81 3.28 -17.82
CA ASP A 77 25.40 3.71 -19.08
C ASP A 77 24.39 4.40 -20.02
N LEU A 78 23.22 4.77 -19.49
CA LEU A 78 22.21 5.56 -20.16
C LEU A 78 21.92 6.85 -19.37
N ILE A 79 21.58 7.91 -20.09
CA ILE A 79 21.04 9.13 -19.49
C ILE A 79 19.52 8.99 -19.43
N HIS A 80 18.97 9.00 -18.22
CA HIS A 80 17.52 9.00 -18.00
C HIS A 80 17.04 10.43 -17.81
N ILE A 81 16.19 10.93 -18.70
CA ILE A 81 15.66 12.30 -18.62
C ILE A 81 14.32 12.28 -17.90
N SER A 82 14.26 12.92 -16.73
CA SER A 82 13.00 13.20 -16.04
C SER A 82 12.24 14.35 -16.75
N HIS A 83 11.45 14.02 -17.76
CA HIS A 83 10.73 15.02 -18.56
C HIS A 83 9.50 15.57 -17.83
N GLY A 84 9.56 16.84 -17.41
CA GLY A 84 8.49 17.54 -16.72
C GLY A 84 9.02 18.67 -15.83
N PRO A 85 8.22 19.19 -14.89
CA PRO A 85 8.67 20.14 -13.87
C PRO A 85 9.80 19.56 -13.00
N VAL A 86 10.53 20.43 -12.31
CA VAL A 86 11.74 20.08 -11.53
C VAL A 86 11.50 19.09 -10.37
N GLY A 87 10.28 19.01 -9.84
CA GLY A 87 9.98 18.31 -8.58
C GLY A 87 10.38 16.83 -8.59
N CYS A 88 9.85 16.04 -9.52
CA CYS A 88 10.04 14.60 -9.53
C CYS A 88 11.53 14.21 -9.56
N GLY A 89 12.29 14.78 -10.50
CA GLY A 89 13.71 14.47 -10.66
C GLY A 89 14.58 14.89 -9.49
N GLN A 90 14.22 15.95 -8.76
CA GLN A 90 14.98 16.39 -7.58
C GLN A 90 14.76 15.47 -6.36
N TYR A 91 13.53 15.02 -6.11
CA TYR A 91 13.23 14.13 -4.98
C TYR A 91 13.64 12.68 -5.23
N SER A 92 13.91 12.31 -6.48
CA SER A 92 14.36 10.97 -6.87
C SER A 92 15.81 10.92 -7.36
N ARG A 93 16.63 11.91 -7.02
CA ARG A 93 18.06 11.96 -7.36
C ARG A 93 18.89 11.17 -6.36
#